data_AF-A0A517R390-F1
#
_entry.id   AF-A0A517R390-F1
#
_cell.length_a   1.000
_cell.length_b   1.000
_cell.length_c   1.000
_cell.angle_alpha   90.00
_cell.angle_beta   90.00
_cell.angle_gamma   90.00
#
_symmetry.space_group_name_H-M   'P 1'
#
loop_
_entity.id
_entity.type
_entity.pdbx_description
1 polymer ?
#
loop_
_entity_poly.entity_id
_entity_poly.type
_entity_poly.pdbx_seq_one_letter_code
_entity_poly.pdbx_strand_id
1 'polypeptide(L)' 'MPDRFRTEIVYFADPLPGERGSYTIDTPKCREILDDGVFRLVSPLDSEGLAEIEISEDQERFLEWVTEYKVAAVKIL' A
#
# COMPACT_ATOMS: atom_id res chain seq x y z
N MET A 1 12.01 7.80 1.90
CA MET A 1 11.36 6.74 1.13
C MET A 1 12.09 6.58 -0.20
N PRO A 2 12.40 5.36 -0.64
CA PRO A 2 12.97 5.12 -1.96
C PRO A 2 12.05 5.64 -3.07
N ASP A 3 12.59 6.07 -4.21
CA ASP A 3 11.78 6.53 -5.36
C ASP A 3 10.79 5.46 -5.85
N ARG A 4 11.16 4.18 -5.69
CA ARG A 4 10.31 3.03 -6.00
C ARG A 4 9.02 3.02 -5.19
N PHE A 5 9.08 3.38 -3.90
CA PHE A 5 7.92 3.38 -3.00
C PHE A 5 6.83 4.37 -3.45
N ARG A 6 7.21 5.51 -4.07
CA ARG A 6 6.23 6.46 -4.64
C ARG A 6 5.32 5.82 -5.69
N THR A 7 5.81 4.79 -6.37
CA THR A 7 5.04 4.07 -7.40
C THR A 7 4.24 2.91 -6.82
N GLU A 8 4.65 2.40 -5.65
CA GLU A 8 4.05 1.22 -5.01
C GLU A 8 3.03 1.58 -3.92
N ILE A 9 3.03 2.82 -3.40
CA ILE A 9 2.08 3.26 -2.38
C ILE A 9 0.61 3.05 -2.79
N VAL A 10 0.32 3.05 -4.09
CA VAL A 10 -1.02 2.81 -4.65
C VAL A 10 -1.58 1.43 -4.33
N TYR A 11 -0.75 0.47 -3.91
CA TYR A 11 -1.22 -0.85 -3.47
C TYR A 11 -1.77 -0.82 -2.04
N PHE A 12 -1.32 0.13 -1.24
CA PHE A 12 -1.63 0.25 0.19
C PHE A 12 -2.53 1.45 0.51
N ALA A 13 -2.66 2.40 -0.41
CA ALA A 13 -3.33 3.66 -0.18
C ALA A 13 -4.00 4.19 -1.45
N ASP A 14 -5.06 4.97 -1.27
CA ASP A 14 -5.78 5.62 -2.36
C ASP A 14 -5.31 7.06 -2.55
N PRO A 15 -5.13 7.54 -3.80
CA PRO A 15 -4.77 8.92 -4.04
C PRO A 15 -5.89 9.86 -3.57
N LEU A 16 -5.51 10.92 -2.84
CA LEU A 16 -6.44 11.97 -2.45
C LEU A 16 -6.77 12.85 -3.67
N PRO A 17 -8.05 12.98 -4.04
CA PRO A 17 -8.44 13.75 -5.22
C PRO A 17 -8.08 15.23 -5.04
N GLY A 18 -7.38 15.79 -6.02
CA GLY A 18 -6.99 17.21 -6.03
C GLY A 18 -5.69 17.52 -5.27
N GLU A 19 -5.08 16.55 -4.58
CA GLU A 19 -3.84 16.74 -3.85
C GLU A 19 -2.71 15.81 -4.34
N ARG A 20 -1.81 16.36 -5.17
CA ARG A 20 -0.72 15.58 -5.72
C ARG A 20 0.22 15.06 -4.62
N GLY A 21 0.44 13.75 -4.62
CA GLY A 21 1.31 13.07 -3.67
C GLY A 21 0.68 12.84 -2.29
N SER A 22 -0.59 13.24 -2.09
CA SER A 22 -1.35 12.92 -0.89
C SER A 22 -2.15 11.63 -1.10
N TYR A 23 -2.20 10.77 -0.09
CA TYR A 23 -2.91 9.49 -0.13
C TYR A 23 -3.67 9.25 1.16
N THR A 24 -4.87 8.65 1.06
CA THR A 24 -5.63 8.10 2.19
C THR A 24 -5.26 6.66 2.43
N ILE A 25 -5.11 6.30 3.70
CA ILE A 25 -4.78 4.95 4.13
C ILE A 25 -6.04 4.22 4.57
N ASP A 26 -6.24 3.01 4.06
CA ASP A 26 -7.17 2.04 4.63
C ASP A 26 -6.43 1.17 5.67
N THR A 27 -6.46 1.61 6.94
CA THR A 27 -5.72 0.95 8.02
C THR A 27 -6.10 -0.54 8.19
N PRO A 28 -7.39 -0.94 8.16
CA PRO A 28 -7.77 -2.36 8.12
C PRO A 28 -7.07 -3.16 7.03
N LYS A 29 -7.06 -2.66 5.79
CA LYS A 29 -6.40 -3.33 4.66
C LYS A 29 -4.88 -3.39 4.85
N CYS A 30 -4.26 -2.31 5.31
CA CYS A 30 -2.82 -2.31 5.60
C CYS A 30 -2.43 -3.35 6.65
N ARG A 31 -3.27 -3.52 7.67
CA ARG A 31 -3.07 -4.54 8.70
C ARG A 31 -3.19 -5.95 8.13
N GLU A 32 -4.21 -6.21 7.32
CA GLU A 32 -4.38 -7.50 6.65
C GLU A 32 -3.13 -7.86 5.82
N ILE A 33 -2.63 -6.92 5.01
CA ILE A 33 -1.44 -7.13 4.19
C ILE A 33 -0.19 -7.38 5.05
N LEU A 34 -0.05 -6.66 6.17
CA LEU A 34 1.06 -6.87 7.10
C LEU A 34 1.00 -8.25 7.75
N ASP A 35 -0.19 -8.70 8.16
CA ASP A 35 -0.39 -10.01 8.78
C ASP A 35 -0.20 -11.15 7.75
N ASP A 36 -0.62 -10.95 6.49
CA ASP A 36 -0.50 -11.93 5.40
C ASP A 36 0.92 -11.98 4.79
N GLY A 37 1.69 -10.88 4.87
CA GLY A 37 2.99 -10.73 4.20
C GLY A 37 2.92 -10.61 2.68
N VAL A 38 1.70 -10.56 2.11
CA VAL A 38 1.46 -10.48 0.66
C VAL A 38 0.32 -9.52 0.36
N PHE A 39 0.32 -8.93 -0.84
CA PHE A 39 -0.84 -8.24 -1.40
C PHE A 39 -1.28 -8.88 -2.72
N ARG A 40 -2.58 -8.79 -3.02
CA ARG A 40 -3.21 -9.44 -4.17
C ARG A 40 -3.43 -8.44 -5.29
N LEU A 41 -2.98 -8.78 -6.50
CA LEU A 41 -3.28 -8.03 -7.72
C LEU A 41 -4.10 -8.88 -8.68
N VAL A 42 -5.14 -8.26 -9.25
CA VAL A 42 -5.87 -8.82 -10.39
C VAL A 42 -5.23 -8.27 -11.66
N SER A 43 -4.75 -9.16 -12.52
CA SER A 43 -4.25 -8.76 -13.84
C SER A 43 -5.41 -8.30 -14.73
N PRO A 44 -5.33 -7.12 -15.37
CA PRO A 44 -6.34 -6.71 -16.35
C PRO A 44 -6.43 -7.64 -17.56
N LEU A 45 -5.34 -8.38 -17.84
CA LEU A 45 -5.22 -9.27 -18.99
C LEU A 45 -5.68 -10.70 -18.70
N ASP A 46 -5.79 -11.06 -17.42
CA ASP A 46 -6.20 -12.38 -16.97
C ASP A 46 -7.16 -12.20 -15.79
N SER A 47 -8.44 -12.06 -16.11
CA SER A 47 -9.50 -11.73 -15.14
C SER A 47 -9.79 -12.84 -14.13
N GLU A 48 -9.13 -14.00 -14.25
CA GLU A 48 -9.29 -15.16 -13.38
C GLU A 48 -8.06 -15.39 -12.46
N GLY A 49 -6.88 -14.84 -12.81
CA GLY A 49 -5.65 -14.99 -12.03
C GLY A 49 -5.44 -13.90 -10.98
N LEU A 50 -5.64 -14.24 -9.70
CA LEU A 50 -5.11 -13.47 -8.57
C LEU A 50 -3.63 -13.77 -8.40
N ALA A 51 -2.77 -12.75 -8.53
CA ALA A 51 -1.36 -12.85 -8.21
C ALA A 51 -1.11 -12.36 -6.78
N GLU A 52 -0.50 -13.19 -5.94
CA GLU A 52 0.00 -12.80 -4.63
C GLU A 52 1.45 -12.31 -4.78
N ILE A 53 1.72 -11.13 -4.23
CA ILE A 53 3.04 -10.49 -4.28
C ILE A 53 3.50 -10.28 -2.84
N GLU A 54 4.66 -10.83 -2.51
CA GLU A 54 5.33 -10.66 -1.21
C GLU A 54 5.72 -9.19 -1.00
N ILE A 55 5.47 -8.70 0.21
CA ILE A 55 5.87 -7.35 0.60
C ILE A 55 7.39 -7.30 0.81
N SER A 56 8.01 -6.21 0.39
CA SER A 56 9.44 -5.99 0.70
C SER A 56 9.63 -5.47 2.13
N GLU A 57 10.85 -5.57 2.67
CA GLU A 57 11.18 -5.05 4.02
C GLU A 57 10.82 -3.56 4.19
N ASP A 58 11.01 -2.73 3.17
CA ASP A 58 10.65 -1.31 3.22
C ASP A 58 9.12 -1.11 3.29
N GLN A 59 8.34 -1.98 2.63
CA GLN A 59 6.89 -1.95 2.66
C GLN A 59 6.36 -2.47 4.01
N GLU A 60 6.94 -3.55 4.53
CA GLU A 60 6.63 -4.07 5.87
C GLU A 60 6.81 -2.98 6.94
N ARG A 61 7.99 -2.34 6.97
CA ARG A 61 8.28 -1.23 7.90
C ARG A 61 7.30 -0.05 7.75
N PHE A 62 6.86 0.22 6.53
CA PHE A 62 5.83 1.24 6.30
C PHE A 62 4.47 0.83 6.86
N LEU A 63 4.03 -0.41 6.61
CA LEU A 63 2.76 -0.93 7.09
C LEU A 63 2.72 -1.06 8.61
N GLU A 64 3.84 -1.45 9.24
CA GLU A 64 4.02 -1.42 10.69
C GLU A 64 3.80 -0.01 11.24
N TRP A 65 4.49 1.00 10.68
CA TRP A 65 4.35 2.39 11.09
C TRP A 65 2.91 2.90 10.90
N VAL A 66 2.30 2.62 9.75
CA VAL A 66 0.92 3.01 9.49
C VAL A 66 -0.04 2.42 10.52
N THR A 67 0.13 1.13 10.84
CA THR A 67 -0.77 0.37 11.71
C THR A 67 -0.57 0.76 13.18
N GLU A 68 0.68 0.92 13.63
CA GLU A 68 1.02 1.35 14.99
C GLU A 68 0.46 2.74 15.31
N TYR A 69 0.64 3.70 14.39
CA TYR A 69 0.26 5.09 14.59
C TYR A 69 -1.16 5.42 14.09
N LYS A 70 -1.89 4.45 13.53
CA LYS A 70 -3.25 4.62 12.97
C LYS A 70 -3.31 5.79 11.98
N VAL A 71 -2.33 5.82 11.08
CA VAL A 71 -2.18 6.89 10.09
C VAL A 71 -3.34 6.83 9.11
N ALA A 72 -4.08 7.94 8.98
CA ALA A 72 -5.23 8.03 8.07
C ALA A 72 -4.86 8.61 6.69
N ALA A 73 -3.78 9.38 6.61
CA ALA A 73 -3.31 9.96 5.36
C ALA A 73 -1.80 10.23 5.41
N VAL A 74 -1.15 10.16 4.25
CA VAL A 74 0.27 10.48 4.08
C VAL A 74 0.47 11.40 2.90
N LYS A 75 1.54 12.19 2.94
CA LYS A 75 1.99 13.01 1.80
C LYS A 75 3.42 12.66 1.45
N ILE A 76 3.65 12.23 0.22
CA ILE A 76 4.98 11.99 -0.31
C ILE A 76 5.36 13.16 -1.22
N LEU A 77 6.47 13.81 -0.86
CA LEU A 77 7.09 14.90 -1.61
C LEU A 77 8.05 14.37 -2.68
#